data_AF-A0A822IXF1-F1
#
_entry.id   AF-A0A822IXF1-F1
#
_cell.length_a   1.000
_cell.length_b   1.000
_cell.length_c   1.000
_cell.angle_alpha   90.00
_cell.angle_beta   90.00
_cell.angle_gamma   90.00
#
_symmetry.space_group_name_H-M   'P 1'
#
loop_
_entity.id
_entity.type
_entity.pdbx_description
1 polymer ?
#
loop_
_entity_poly.entity_id
_entity_poly.type
_entity_poly.pdbx_seq_one_letter_code
_entity_poly.pdbx_strand_id
1 'polypeptide(L)'
;MNNNRLILIGLLIPAILMIPFSIISFYTDFANRNPDPLSVTVDFDQNAYNAVEGKKAFEQYQCMGCHTIVGNGAYFAPDLTTVYKRMGENDAALSNFVLSGASAKGMPPTRDRGMKEDDAYRITTFLKYTNMLDTNGWPGAGSWERDGNPDSTSAKKLDFSDIWQVVSGIVFINVLIFAIILAYENKKNDRELETNE
;
A
#
# COMPACT_ATOMS: atom_id res chain seq x y z
N MET A 1 -28.28 -9.34 -33.03
CA MET A 1 -26.85 -9.53 -32.66
C MET A 1 -26.82 -10.51 -31.49
N ASN A 2 -26.11 -11.63 -31.61
CA ASN A 2 -26.20 -12.79 -30.72
C ASN A 2 -25.71 -12.39 -29.31
N ASN A 3 -26.40 -12.83 -28.25
CA ASN A 3 -26.07 -12.47 -26.85
C ASN A 3 -24.58 -12.72 -26.51
N ASN A 4 -23.98 -13.77 -27.07
CA ASN A 4 -22.57 -14.08 -26.87
C ASN A 4 -21.62 -13.00 -27.43
N ARG A 5 -21.99 -12.33 -28.53
CA ARG A 5 -21.19 -11.22 -29.10
C ARG A 5 -21.29 -9.96 -28.26
N LEU A 6 -22.46 -9.65 -27.70
CA LEU A 6 -22.64 -8.54 -26.77
C LEU A 6 -21.83 -8.74 -25.48
N ILE A 7 -21.82 -9.97 -24.94
CA ILE A 7 -21.04 -10.31 -23.74
C ILE A 7 -19.53 -10.23 -24.03
N LEU A 8 -19.07 -10.77 -25.17
CA LEU A 8 -17.67 -10.69 -25.58
C LEU A 8 -17.21 -9.23 -25.76
N ILE A 9 -18.02 -8.40 -26.42
CA ILE A 9 -17.72 -6.98 -26.61
C ILE A 9 -17.68 -6.25 -25.25
N GLY A 10 -18.63 -6.55 -24.36
CA GLY A 10 -18.72 -5.96 -23.02
C GLY A 10 -17.55 -6.31 -22.09
N LEU A 11 -16.87 -7.44 -22.30
CA LEU A 11 -15.70 -7.84 -21.52
C LEU A 11 -14.36 -7.45 -22.20
N LEU A 12 -14.29 -7.54 -23.52
CA LEU A 12 -13.05 -7.27 -24.26
C LEU A 12 -12.73 -5.77 -24.33
N ILE A 13 -13.73 -4.90 -24.50
CA ILE A 13 -13.47 -3.46 -24.59
C ILE A 13 -12.86 -2.90 -23.29
N PRO A 14 -13.41 -3.17 -22.09
CA PRO A 14 -12.78 -2.72 -20.85
C PRO A 14 -11.38 -3.29 -20.65
N ALA A 15 -11.16 -4.57 -20.99
CA ALA A 15 -9.84 -5.19 -20.89
C ALA A 15 -8.81 -4.52 -21.81
N ILE A 16 -9.18 -4.25 -23.06
CA ILE A 16 -8.31 -3.59 -24.05
C ILE A 16 -7.98 -2.15 -23.64
N LEU A 17 -8.89 -1.46 -22.93
CA LEU A 17 -8.65 -0.10 -22.44
C LEU A 17 -7.85 -0.09 -21.12
N MET A 18 -8.15 -1.00 -20.20
CA MET A 18 -7.51 -1.06 -18.88
C MET A 18 -6.11 -1.63 -18.94
N ILE A 19 -5.82 -2.64 -19.77
CA ILE A 19 -4.50 -3.27 -19.81
C ILE A 19 -3.39 -2.27 -20.18
N PRO A 20 -3.48 -1.49 -21.28
CA PRO A 20 -2.47 -0.50 -21.63
C PRO A 20 -2.37 0.61 -20.59
N PHE A 21 -3.50 1.06 -20.03
CA PHE A 21 -3.52 2.09 -18.99
C PHE A 21 -2.83 1.61 -17.71
N SER A 22 -3.11 0.39 -17.25
CA SER A 22 -2.44 -0.23 -16.10
C SER A 22 -0.95 -0.43 -16.33
N ILE A 23 -0.54 -0.82 -17.55
CA ILE A 23 0.88 -0.94 -17.91
C ILE A 23 1.55 0.43 -17.81
N ILE A 24 0.97 1.46 -18.44
CA ILE A 24 1.52 2.82 -18.40
C ILE A 24 1.63 3.31 -16.96
N SER A 25 0.55 3.25 -16.17
CA SER A 25 0.57 3.65 -14.76
C SER A 25 1.61 2.89 -13.94
N PHE A 26 1.73 1.57 -14.11
CA PHE A 26 2.70 0.77 -13.36
C PHE A 26 4.15 1.19 -13.67
N TYR A 27 4.48 1.40 -14.95
CA TYR A 27 5.83 1.79 -15.34
C TYR A 27 6.13 3.26 -15.04
N THR A 28 5.19 4.18 -15.20
CA THR A 28 5.45 5.61 -14.92
C THR A 28 5.47 5.92 -13.44
N ASP A 29 4.66 5.22 -12.63
CA ASP A 29 4.43 5.63 -11.24
C ASP A 29 5.15 4.76 -10.22
N PHE A 30 5.21 3.44 -10.39
CA PHE A 30 5.77 2.56 -9.37
C PHE A 30 7.22 2.16 -9.64
N ALA A 31 7.50 1.67 -10.85
CA ALA A 31 8.82 1.09 -11.19
C ALA A 31 9.94 2.14 -11.30
N ASN A 32 9.60 3.38 -11.66
CA ASN A 32 10.60 4.42 -11.96
C ASN A 32 10.77 5.47 -10.86
N ARG A 33 9.90 5.50 -9.83
CA ARG A 33 9.93 6.55 -8.79
C ARG A 33 10.63 6.12 -7.50
N ASN A 34 10.74 4.81 -7.26
CA ASN A 34 11.29 4.25 -6.03
C ASN A 34 12.65 3.59 -6.31
N PRO A 35 13.60 3.60 -5.36
CA PRO A 35 14.85 2.87 -5.51
C PRO A 35 14.59 1.36 -5.65
N ASP A 36 15.52 0.65 -6.28
CA ASP A 36 15.50 -0.81 -6.31
C ASP A 36 15.66 -1.34 -4.86
N PRO A 37 14.70 -2.12 -4.32
CA PRO A 37 14.80 -2.67 -2.96
C PRO A 37 16.02 -3.56 -2.73
N LEU A 38 16.62 -4.12 -3.79
CA LEU A 38 17.86 -4.89 -3.68
C LEU A 38 19.11 -4.01 -3.55
N SER A 39 19.01 -2.74 -3.91
CA SER A 39 20.11 -1.76 -3.81
C SER A 39 20.18 -1.05 -2.46
N VAL A 40 19.11 -1.08 -1.67
CA VAL A 40 19.10 -0.53 -0.30
C VAL A 40 19.59 -1.59 0.67
N THR A 41 20.75 -1.37 1.26
CA THR A 41 21.39 -2.31 2.19
C THR A 41 21.78 -1.71 3.53
N VAL A 42 21.92 -2.59 4.52
CA VAL A 42 22.55 -2.33 5.82
C VAL A 42 23.54 -3.46 6.10
N ASP A 43 24.74 -3.09 6.53
CA ASP A 43 25.81 -4.04 6.84
C ASP A 43 25.88 -4.31 8.35
N PHE A 44 26.01 -5.58 8.72
CA PHE A 44 26.16 -6.04 10.10
C PHE A 44 26.95 -7.35 10.15
N ASP A 45 27.97 -7.41 11.01
CA ASP A 45 28.83 -8.59 11.28
C ASP A 45 29.16 -9.42 10.02
N GLN A 46 29.85 -8.79 9.07
CA GLN A 46 30.26 -9.36 7.76
C GLN A 46 29.12 -9.70 6.78
N ASN A 47 27.86 -9.51 7.16
CA ASN A 47 26.71 -9.72 6.30
C ASN A 47 26.13 -8.38 5.83
N ALA A 48 25.61 -8.36 4.59
CA ALA A 48 24.81 -7.26 4.07
C ALA A 48 23.37 -7.76 3.90
N TYR A 49 22.41 -7.00 4.41
CA TYR A 49 20.99 -7.31 4.28
C TYR A 49 20.33 -6.33 3.32
N ASN A 50 19.43 -6.81 2.47
CA ASN A 50 18.65 -5.95 1.57
C ASN A 50 17.18 -5.78 2.04
N ALA A 51 16.46 -4.83 1.44
CA ALA A 51 15.10 -4.51 1.85
C ALA A 51 14.10 -5.67 1.64
N VAL A 52 14.35 -6.56 0.68
CA VAL A 52 13.50 -7.75 0.45
C VAL A 52 13.63 -8.75 1.59
N GLU A 53 14.85 -8.98 2.07
CA GLU A 53 15.10 -9.77 3.27
C GLU A 53 14.50 -9.13 4.51
N GLY A 54 14.61 -7.81 4.61
CA GLY A 54 13.97 -7.02 5.66
C GLY A 54 12.46 -7.15 5.69
N LYS A 55 11.80 -7.11 4.53
CA LYS A 55 10.36 -7.31 4.42
C LYS A 55 9.94 -8.68 4.95
N LYS A 56 10.70 -9.73 4.63
CA LYS A 56 10.41 -11.10 5.13
C LYS A 56 10.48 -11.15 6.66
N ALA A 57 11.51 -10.57 7.27
CA ALA A 57 11.61 -10.48 8.72
C ALA A 57 10.46 -9.66 9.33
N PHE A 58 10.15 -8.50 8.74
CA PHE A 58 9.04 -7.65 9.16
C PHE A 58 7.68 -8.38 9.16
N GLU A 59 7.43 -9.22 8.15
CA GLU A 59 6.25 -10.08 8.07
C GLU A 59 6.28 -11.23 9.10
N GLN A 60 7.44 -11.88 9.27
CA GLN A 60 7.64 -12.98 10.22
C GLN A 60 7.34 -12.55 11.66
N TYR A 61 7.76 -11.34 12.06
CA TYR A 61 7.49 -10.80 13.40
C TYR A 61 6.14 -10.05 13.50
N GLN A 62 5.32 -10.10 12.45
CA GLN A 62 3.97 -9.53 12.41
C GLN A 62 3.93 -8.05 12.80
N CYS A 63 4.88 -7.25 12.33
CA CYS A 63 5.00 -5.85 12.71
C CYS A 63 3.73 -5.03 12.39
N MET A 64 3.05 -5.33 11.27
CA MET A 64 1.76 -4.70 10.92
C MET A 64 0.59 -5.10 11.83
N GLY A 65 0.76 -6.11 12.68
CA GLY A 65 -0.24 -6.46 13.70
C GLY A 65 -0.42 -5.38 14.76
N CYS A 66 0.57 -4.49 14.91
CA CYS A 66 0.48 -3.32 15.79
C CYS A 66 0.66 -2.00 15.03
N HIS A 67 1.52 -1.98 14.01
CA HIS A 67 1.90 -0.77 13.27
C HIS A 67 1.22 -0.66 11.91
N THR A 68 1.30 0.52 11.32
CA THR A 68 1.06 0.71 9.88
C THR A 68 2.38 0.92 9.11
N ILE A 69 2.33 0.60 7.81
CA ILE A 69 3.30 1.02 6.79
C ILE A 69 2.50 1.64 5.64
N VAL A 70 2.88 2.84 5.24
CA VAL A 70 2.16 3.72 4.31
C VAL A 70 0.68 3.84 4.71
N GLY A 71 0.41 3.92 6.02
CA GLY A 71 -0.95 4.04 6.57
C GLY A 71 -1.78 2.75 6.56
N ASN A 72 -1.21 1.62 6.12
CA ASN A 72 -1.86 0.31 6.07
C ASN A 72 -1.33 -0.61 7.17
N GLY A 73 -2.22 -1.25 7.92
CA GLY A 73 -1.87 -2.14 9.02
C GLY A 73 -2.79 -1.94 10.22
N ALA A 74 -2.29 -2.20 11.42
CA ALA A 74 -2.99 -1.91 12.66
C ALA A 74 -2.64 -0.52 13.20
N TYR A 75 -3.56 0.08 13.93
CA TYR A 75 -3.43 1.44 14.49
C TYR A 75 -3.13 1.44 15.99
N PHE A 76 -2.55 0.36 16.51
CA PHE A 76 -2.19 0.25 17.93
C PHE A 76 -0.89 0.98 18.26
N ALA A 77 0.00 1.10 17.27
CA ALA A 77 1.30 1.74 17.38
C ALA A 77 1.55 2.68 16.20
N PRO A 78 2.52 3.61 16.30
CA PRO A 78 2.77 4.62 15.25
C PRO A 78 3.15 3.99 13.91
N ASP A 79 2.78 4.67 12.81
CA ASP A 79 3.21 4.29 11.47
C ASP A 79 4.74 4.21 11.36
N LEU A 80 5.27 3.25 10.63
CA LEU A 80 6.72 2.99 10.54
C LEU A 80 7.38 3.51 9.26
N THR A 81 6.63 4.10 8.32
CA THR A 81 7.13 4.50 6.98
C THR A 81 8.34 5.43 7.09
N THR A 82 8.26 6.43 7.97
CA THR A 82 9.31 7.45 8.17
C THR A 82 10.10 7.24 9.46
N VAL A 83 10.03 6.04 10.05
CA VAL A 83 10.69 5.78 11.34
C VAL A 83 12.22 5.87 11.23
N TYR A 84 12.80 5.54 10.07
CA TYR A 84 14.23 5.64 9.84
C TYR A 84 14.72 7.10 9.99
N LYS A 85 14.05 8.05 9.33
CA LYS A 85 14.31 9.49 9.49
C LYS A 85 14.10 9.94 10.95
N ARG A 86 13.00 9.53 11.60
CA ARG A 86 12.69 9.91 13.00
C ARG A 86 13.69 9.36 14.04
N MET A 87 14.41 8.29 13.71
CA MET A 87 15.46 7.71 14.54
C MET A 87 16.86 8.26 14.19
N GLY A 88 16.93 9.32 13.39
CA GLY A 88 18.18 10.00 13.03
C GLY A 88 19.01 9.26 12.00
N GLU A 89 18.36 8.45 11.13
CA GLU A 89 19.01 7.75 10.02
C GLU A 89 20.17 6.86 10.48
N ASN A 90 20.00 6.22 11.63
CA ASN A 90 21.02 5.42 12.29
C ASN A 90 20.60 3.94 12.36
N ASP A 91 21.24 3.12 11.53
CA ASP A 91 20.96 1.69 11.39
C ASP A 91 21.10 0.93 12.72
N ALA A 92 22.13 1.22 13.50
CA ALA A 92 22.40 0.57 14.78
C ALA A 92 21.40 1.01 15.87
N ALA A 93 21.01 2.30 15.89
CA ALA A 93 20.05 2.80 16.86
C ALA A 93 18.64 2.22 16.59
N LEU A 94 18.23 2.16 15.32
CA LEU A 94 16.93 1.59 14.95
C LEU A 94 16.87 0.09 15.21
N SER A 95 17.89 -0.69 14.82
CA SER A 95 17.94 -2.14 15.09
C SER A 95 17.90 -2.44 16.59
N ASN A 96 18.68 -1.71 17.40
CA ASN A 96 18.64 -1.84 18.85
C ASN A 96 17.27 -1.49 19.45
N PHE A 97 16.60 -0.46 18.92
CA PHE A 97 15.24 -0.10 19.34
C PHE A 97 14.23 -1.18 18.97
N VAL A 98 14.30 -1.73 17.76
CA VAL A 98 13.46 -2.86 17.32
C VAL A 98 13.63 -4.06 18.25
N LEU A 99 14.87 -4.41 18.63
CA LEU A 99 15.17 -5.52 19.55
C LEU A 99 14.68 -5.28 20.98
N SER A 100 14.88 -4.06 21.48
CA SER A 100 14.64 -3.72 22.88
C SER A 100 13.18 -3.33 23.16
N GLY A 101 12.46 -2.91 22.12
CA GLY A 101 11.11 -2.37 22.24
C GLY A 101 11.06 -1.09 23.09
N ALA A 102 9.84 -0.72 23.45
CA ALA A 102 9.55 0.40 24.33
C ALA A 102 8.46 -0.04 25.32
N SER A 103 8.82 -0.94 26.25
CA SER A 103 7.86 -1.60 27.15
C SER A 103 7.03 -0.62 27.96
N ALA A 104 7.62 0.50 28.39
CA ALA A 104 6.93 1.58 29.10
C ALA A 104 5.82 2.26 28.26
N LYS A 105 5.85 2.10 26.94
CA LYS A 105 4.87 2.62 25.98
C LYS A 105 4.05 1.51 25.31
N GLY A 106 4.13 0.28 25.81
CA GLY A 106 3.33 -0.85 25.32
C GLY A 106 3.94 -1.62 24.13
N MET A 107 5.16 -1.31 23.69
CA MET A 107 5.88 -2.13 22.70
C MET A 107 6.79 -3.12 23.44
N PRO A 108 6.45 -4.42 23.52
CA PRO A 108 7.29 -5.41 24.19
C PRO A 108 8.63 -5.58 23.46
N PRO A 109 9.70 -6.00 24.16
CA PRO A 109 10.96 -6.34 23.52
C PRO A 109 10.74 -7.50 22.55
N THR A 110 11.15 -7.33 21.30
CA THR A 110 10.99 -8.39 20.29
C THR A 110 11.97 -9.55 20.51
N ARG A 111 13.09 -9.30 21.20
CA ARG A 111 13.99 -10.36 21.69
C ARG A 111 13.27 -11.39 22.56
N ASP A 112 12.27 -10.97 23.34
CA ASP A 112 11.47 -11.86 24.20
C ASP A 112 10.53 -12.75 23.38
N ARG A 113 10.27 -12.36 22.12
CA ARG A 113 9.54 -13.14 21.11
C ARG A 113 10.48 -13.97 20.22
N GLY A 114 11.77 -14.06 20.56
CA GLY A 114 12.77 -14.82 19.82
C GLY A 114 13.43 -14.09 18.66
N MET A 115 13.30 -12.76 18.56
CA MET A 115 13.97 -11.99 17.52
C MET A 115 15.49 -12.06 17.65
N LYS A 116 16.15 -12.44 16.56
CA LYS A 116 17.61 -12.44 16.43
C LYS A 116 18.12 -11.06 16.05
N GLU A 117 19.39 -10.79 16.36
CA GLU A 117 20.04 -9.52 16.01
C GLU A 117 20.05 -9.27 14.50
N ASP A 118 20.39 -10.29 13.71
CA ASP A 118 20.31 -10.24 12.25
C ASP A 118 18.93 -9.82 11.73
N ASP A 119 17.86 -10.34 12.34
CA ASP A 119 16.49 -10.01 11.93
C ASP A 119 16.14 -8.56 12.22
N ALA A 120 16.69 -7.97 13.29
CA ALA A 120 16.51 -6.56 13.58
C ALA A 120 17.22 -5.68 12.54
N TYR A 121 18.43 -6.05 12.10
CA TYR A 121 19.13 -5.36 11.02
C TYR A 121 18.41 -5.53 9.66
N ARG A 122 17.86 -6.72 9.38
CA ARG A 122 16.98 -6.94 8.22
C ARG A 122 15.78 -5.99 8.29
N ILE A 123 15.04 -5.94 9.40
CA ILE A 123 13.89 -5.04 9.58
C ILE A 123 14.31 -3.58 9.40
N THR A 124 15.42 -3.15 10.00
CA THR A 124 15.99 -1.81 9.81
C THR A 124 16.21 -1.49 8.33
N THR A 125 16.74 -2.43 7.55
CA THR A 125 16.94 -2.25 6.10
C THR A 125 15.62 -1.99 5.38
N PHE A 126 14.57 -2.75 5.71
CA PHE A 126 13.25 -2.53 5.14
C PHE A 126 12.66 -1.18 5.55
N LEU A 127 12.81 -0.77 6.81
CA LEU A 127 12.34 0.53 7.29
C LEU A 127 13.11 1.72 6.68
N LYS A 128 14.40 1.52 6.39
CA LYS A 128 15.21 2.45 5.61
C LYS A 128 14.70 2.57 4.18
N TYR A 129 14.36 1.45 3.54
CA TYR A 129 13.74 1.44 2.22
C TYR A 129 12.36 2.13 2.21
N THR A 130 11.49 1.86 3.20
CA THR A 130 10.15 2.48 3.25
C THR A 130 10.21 4.00 3.40
N ASN A 131 11.26 4.51 4.05
CA ASN A 131 11.50 5.94 4.19
C ASN A 131 11.89 6.63 2.88
N MET A 132 12.33 5.87 1.87
CA MET A 132 12.72 6.38 0.55
C MET A 132 11.60 6.30 -0.49
N LEU A 133 10.43 5.78 -0.12
CA LEU A 133 9.32 5.62 -1.06
C LEU A 133 8.77 6.99 -1.47
N ASP A 134 8.54 7.18 -2.78
CA ASP A 134 7.69 8.26 -3.28
C ASP A 134 6.23 7.88 -3.01
N THR A 135 5.72 8.44 -1.93
CA THR A 135 4.36 8.26 -1.45
C THR A 135 3.45 9.43 -1.86
N ASN A 136 3.84 10.23 -2.86
CA ASN A 136 3.15 11.44 -3.30
C ASN A 136 2.93 12.46 -2.17
N GLY A 137 3.93 12.61 -1.29
CA GLY A 137 3.88 13.56 -0.16
C GLY A 137 3.15 13.03 1.08
N TRP A 138 2.98 11.70 1.20
CA TRP A 138 2.48 11.07 2.41
C TRP A 138 3.65 10.62 3.33
N PRO A 139 3.54 10.69 4.66
CA PRO A 139 2.40 11.18 5.39
C PRO A 139 2.39 12.73 5.35
N GLY A 140 1.24 13.33 5.04
CA GLY A 140 1.16 14.78 4.77
C GLY A 140 1.58 15.66 5.96
N ALA A 141 1.60 16.98 5.74
CA ALA A 141 1.83 17.98 6.80
C ALA A 141 1.01 17.65 8.06
N GLY A 142 1.69 17.43 9.20
CA GLY A 142 1.05 17.08 10.48
C GLY A 142 1.30 15.66 10.96
N SER A 143 2.04 14.84 10.22
CA SER A 143 2.22 13.44 10.54
C SER A 143 3.43 13.16 11.45
N TRP A 144 3.16 13.27 12.75
CA TRP A 144 3.88 12.60 13.84
C TRP A 144 5.42 12.70 13.80
N GLU A 145 5.95 13.91 13.69
CA GLU A 145 7.27 14.23 14.26
C GLU A 145 7.18 14.19 15.80
N ARG A 146 8.30 13.85 16.45
CA ARG A 146 8.36 13.67 17.91
C ARG A 146 8.07 14.98 18.68
N ASP A 147 8.13 16.12 18.01
CA ASP A 147 7.92 17.47 18.55
C ASP A 147 6.48 18.00 18.37
N GLY A 148 5.60 17.24 17.70
CA GLY A 148 4.22 17.67 17.44
C GLY A 148 4.09 18.77 16.40
N ASN A 149 5.16 19.07 15.65
CA ASN A 149 5.09 20.02 14.54
C ASN A 149 4.69 19.30 13.24
N PRO A 150 3.93 19.96 12.36
CA PRO A 150 3.63 19.42 11.05
C PRO A 150 4.87 19.46 10.17
N ASP A 151 5.21 18.32 9.56
CA ASP A 151 6.24 18.21 8.53
C ASP A 151 6.10 19.36 7.52
N SER A 152 7.22 20.01 7.19
CA SER A 152 7.26 21.23 6.36
C SER A 152 6.81 21.02 4.90
N THR A 153 6.51 19.78 4.51
CA THR A 153 5.94 19.43 3.22
C THR A 153 4.44 19.66 3.22
N SER A 154 4.00 20.79 2.67
CA SER A 154 2.59 21.10 2.42
C SER A 154 1.89 19.92 1.75
N ALA A 155 0.75 19.49 2.29
CA ALA A 155 -0.07 18.45 1.67
C ALA A 155 -0.38 18.82 0.20
N LYS A 156 -0.26 17.85 -0.72
CA LYS A 156 -0.63 18.07 -2.12
C LYS A 156 -2.08 18.52 -2.16
N LYS A 157 -2.31 19.76 -2.62
CA LYS A 157 -3.68 20.26 -2.83
C LYS A 157 -4.28 19.49 -3.99
N LEU A 158 -5.32 18.70 -3.70
CA LEU A 158 -6.04 17.96 -4.74
C LEU A 158 -6.65 18.93 -5.74
N ASP A 159 -6.38 18.73 -7.02
CA ASP A 159 -7.04 19.45 -8.10
C ASP A 159 -8.21 18.64 -8.71
N PHE A 160 -8.93 19.24 -9.66
CA PHE A 160 -10.03 18.54 -10.32
C PHE A 160 -9.57 17.29 -11.10
N SER A 161 -8.36 17.31 -11.65
CA SER A 161 -7.79 16.18 -12.39
C SER A 161 -7.45 15.00 -11.48
N ASP A 162 -7.05 15.26 -10.23
CA ASP A 162 -6.83 14.25 -9.19
C ASP A 162 -8.14 13.55 -8.77
N ILE A 163 -9.28 14.24 -8.88
CA ILE A 163 -10.60 13.75 -8.44
C ILE A 163 -11.35 13.04 -9.58
N TRP A 164 -11.05 13.35 -10.84
CA TRP A 164 -11.80 12.86 -11.99
C TRP A 164 -11.84 11.32 -12.10
N GLN A 165 -10.76 10.64 -11.72
CA GLN A 165 -10.72 9.17 -11.69
C GLN A 165 -11.73 8.59 -10.69
N VAL A 166 -11.89 9.22 -9.52
CA VAL A 166 -12.87 8.78 -8.52
C VAL A 166 -14.30 9.03 -9.02
N VAL A 167 -14.56 10.20 -9.59
CA VAL A 167 -15.88 10.57 -10.13
C VAL A 167 -16.28 9.63 -11.26
N SER A 168 -15.38 9.38 -12.21
CA SER A 168 -15.63 8.46 -13.33
C SER A 168 -15.88 7.02 -12.84
N GLY A 169 -15.14 6.56 -11.82
CA GLY A 169 -15.38 5.27 -11.18
C GLY A 169 -16.77 5.16 -10.55
N ILE A 170 -17.20 6.18 -9.81
CA ILE A 170 -18.55 6.22 -9.19
C ILE A 170 -19.63 6.19 -10.28
N VAL A 171 -19.51 7.01 -11.33
CA VAL A 171 -20.47 7.03 -12.44
C VAL A 171 -20.52 5.67 -13.14
N PHE A 172 -19.37 5.07 -13.43
CA PHE A 172 -19.28 3.76 -14.07
C PHE A 172 -19.97 2.68 -13.24
N ILE A 173 -19.73 2.61 -11.92
CA ILE A 173 -20.35 1.64 -11.03
C ILE A 173 -21.88 1.81 -11.02
N ASN A 174 -22.38 3.04 -10.95
CA ASN A 174 -23.82 3.30 -10.97
C ASN A 174 -24.47 2.90 -12.30
N VAL A 175 -23.84 3.22 -13.43
CA VAL A 175 -24.32 2.83 -14.77
C VAL A 175 -24.30 1.31 -14.93
N LEU A 176 -23.25 0.64 -14.43
CA LEU A 176 -23.15 -0.82 -14.48
C LEU A 176 -24.26 -1.48 -13.66
N ILE A 177 -24.52 -1.02 -12.44
CA ILE A 177 -25.62 -1.51 -11.60
C ILE A 177 -26.97 -1.33 -12.32
N PHE A 178 -27.21 -0.14 -12.89
CA PHE A 178 -28.45 0.15 -13.61
C PHE A 178 -28.63 -0.76 -14.83
N ALA A 179 -27.56 -0.99 -15.62
CA ALA A 179 -27.59 -1.90 -16.76
C ALA A 179 -27.87 -3.36 -16.34
N ILE A 180 -27.30 -3.81 -15.22
CA ILE A 180 -27.56 -5.14 -14.66
C ILE A 180 -29.04 -5.28 -14.25
N ILE A 181 -29.61 -4.26 -13.59
CA ILE A 181 -31.02 -4.25 -13.19
C ILE A 181 -31.92 -4.34 -14.43
N LEU A 182 -31.69 -3.52 -15.45
CA LEU A 182 -32.47 -3.56 -16.69
C LEU A 182 -32.37 -4.91 -17.42
N ALA A 183 -31.17 -5.49 -17.48
CA ALA A 183 -30.99 -6.80 -18.10
C ALA A 183 -31.72 -7.91 -17.31
N TYR A 184 -31.72 -7.81 -15.97
CA TYR A 184 -32.46 -8.73 -15.11
C TYR A 184 -33.97 -8.61 -15.31
N GLU A 185 -34.51 -7.39 -15.34
CA GLU A 185 -35.94 -7.13 -15.55
C GLU A 185 -36.40 -7.61 -16.93
N ASN A 186 -35.65 -7.32 -18.00
CA ASN A 186 -35.97 -7.81 -19.34
C ASN A 186 -36.01 -9.35 -19.39
N LYS A 187 -35.00 -10.02 -18.82
CA LYS A 187 -34.97 -11.50 -18.76
C LYS A 187 -36.07 -12.09 -17.87
N LYS A 188 -36.53 -11.36 -16.85
CA LYS A 188 -37.68 -11.76 -16.03
C LYS A 188 -38.96 -11.68 -16.86
N ASN A 189 -39.18 -10.57 -17.55
CA ASN A 189 -40.36 -10.36 -18.39
C ASN A 189 -40.43 -11.39 -19.52
N ASP A 190 -39.31 -11.71 -20.18
CA ASP A 190 -39.24 -12.75 -21.21
C ASP A 190 -39.66 -14.12 -20.66
N ARG A 191 -39.23 -14.49 -19.44
CA ARG A 191 -39.63 -15.74 -18.79
C ARG A 191 -41.11 -15.78 -18.41
N GLU A 192 -41.67 -14.66 -17.96
CA GLU A 192 -43.10 -14.58 -17.63
C GLU A 192 -43.97 -14.74 -18.89
N LEU A 193 -43.54 -14.22 -20.04
CA LEU A 193 -44.22 -14.42 -21.32
C LEU A 193 -44.18 -15.90 -21.75
N GLU A 194 -43.03 -16.57 -21.66
CA GLU A 194 -42.90 -18.00 -21.98
C GLU A 194 -43.75 -18.93 -21.10
N THR A 195 -44.04 -18.56 -19.84
CA THR A 195 -44.86 -19.37 -18.93
C THR A 195 -46.37 -19.18 -19.08
N ASN A 196 -46.80 -18.15 -19.80
CA ASN A 196 -48.23 -17.80 -19.98
C ASN A 196 -48.79 -18.19 -21.36
N GLU A 197 -47.96 -18.78 -22.24
CA GLU A 197 -48.38 -19.49 -23.47
C GLU A 197 -48.51 -21.01 -23.21
#